data_AF-A0AAV6A137-F1
#
_entry.id   AF-A0AAV6A137-F1
#
_cell.length_a   1.000
_cell.length_b   1.000
_cell.length_c   1.000
_cell.angle_alpha   90.00
_cell.angle_beta   90.00
_cell.angle_gamma   90.00
#
_symmetry.space_group_name_H-M   'P 1'
#
loop_
_entity.id
_entity.type
_entity.pdbx_description
1 polymer ?
#
loop_
_entity_poly.entity_id
_entity_poly.type
_entity_poly.pdbx_seq_one_letter_code
_entity_poly.pdbx_strand_id
1 'polypeptide(L)'
;MRRVSALTWLIAVVVFALVPLAYATPPDPTYLAGIWDDADYDDVVILVTSSVGSTDTHKPCDLIRLIIGVLLIVPEEHGLPHAASLFLPAPRAPPAV
;
A
#
# COMPACT_ATOMS: atom_id res chain seq x y z
N MET A 1 -15.19 31.73 -1.52
CA MET A 1 -16.40 30.87 -1.48
C MET A 1 -16.65 30.18 -2.83
N ARG A 2 -16.89 30.90 -3.95
CA ARG A 2 -17.14 30.30 -5.28
C ARG A 2 -16.08 29.29 -5.79
N ARG A 3 -14.79 29.59 -5.61
CA ARG A 3 -13.69 28.70 -6.05
C ARG A 3 -13.57 27.43 -5.22
N VAL A 4 -13.83 27.52 -3.91
CA VAL A 4 -13.82 26.37 -3.00
C VAL A 4 -14.97 25.42 -3.36
N SER A 5 -16.17 25.95 -3.61
CA SER A 5 -17.31 25.13 -4.07
C SER A 5 -17.05 24.43 -5.42
N ALA A 6 -16.41 25.10 -6.38
CA ALA A 6 -16.07 24.49 -7.66
C ALA A 6 -15.06 23.34 -7.51
N LEU A 7 -14.05 23.51 -6.66
CA LEU A 7 -13.08 22.47 -6.36
C LEU A 7 -13.73 21.28 -5.66
N THR A 8 -14.61 21.53 -4.68
CA THR A 8 -15.36 20.46 -4.00
C THR A 8 -16.22 19.66 -4.97
N TRP A 9 -16.93 20.33 -5.89
CA TRP A 9 -17.72 19.66 -6.91
C TRP A 9 -16.85 18.85 -7.89
N LEU A 10 -15.71 19.40 -8.32
CA LEU A 10 -14.76 18.68 -9.16
C LEU A 10 -14.26 17.41 -8.47
N ILE A 11 -13.85 17.50 -7.20
CA ILE A 11 -13.38 16.35 -6.42
C ILE A 11 -14.49 15.32 -6.28
N ALA A 12 -15.71 15.73 -5.95
CA ALA A 12 -16.84 14.82 -5.83
C ALA A 12 -17.06 14.06 -7.15
N VAL A 13 -17.14 14.77 -8.28
CA VAL A 13 -17.32 14.14 -9.60
C VAL A 13 -16.19 13.17 -9.91
N VAL A 14 -14.94 13.53 -9.64
CA VAL A 14 -13.78 12.65 -9.87
C VAL A 14 -13.90 11.39 -9.02
N VAL A 15 -14.12 11.50 -7.71
CA VAL A 15 -14.20 10.35 -6.80
C VAL A 15 -15.32 9.39 -7.20
N PHE A 16 -16.49 9.92 -7.55
CA PHE A 16 -17.61 9.08 -8.01
C PHE A 16 -17.38 8.45 -9.39
N ALA A 17 -16.61 9.10 -10.26
CA ALA A 17 -16.28 8.58 -11.59
C ALA A 17 -15.18 7.52 -11.58
N LEU A 18 -14.28 7.50 -10.58
CA LEU A 18 -13.14 6.57 -10.52
C LEU A 18 -13.58 5.10 -10.54
N VAL A 19 -14.60 4.74 -9.75
CA VAL A 19 -15.08 3.35 -9.64
C VAL A 19 -15.60 2.83 -10.99
N PRO A 20 -16.62 3.43 -11.64
CA PRO A 20 -17.11 2.92 -12.91
C PRO A 20 -16.07 2.99 -14.03
N LEU A 21 -15.15 3.97 -13.99
CA LEU A 21 -14.07 4.07 -14.97
C LEU A 21 -13.02 2.96 -14.80
N ALA A 22 -12.75 2.54 -13.56
CA ALA A 22 -11.90 1.39 -13.27
C ALA A 22 -12.54 0.07 -13.78
N TYR A 23 -13.86 -0.08 -13.66
CA TYR A 23 -14.59 -1.23 -14.21
C TYR A 23 -14.77 -1.17 -15.74
N ALA A 24 -14.59 -0.01 -16.38
CA ALA A 24 -14.66 0.12 -17.83
C ALA A 24 -13.40 -0.42 -18.54
N THR A 25 -12.27 -0.48 -17.83
CA THR A 25 -11.08 -1.22 -18.26
C THR A 25 -11.24 -2.70 -17.89
N PRO A 26 -11.04 -3.64 -18.83
CA PRO A 26 -11.03 -5.06 -18.49
C PRO A 26 -9.91 -5.33 -17.47
N PRO A 27 -10.06 -6.33 -16.59
CA PRO A 27 -9.02 -6.67 -15.65
C PRO A 27 -7.69 -6.94 -16.34
N ASP A 28 -6.59 -6.57 -15.69
CA ASP A 28 -5.26 -6.67 -16.29
C ASP A 28 -4.93 -8.15 -16.59
N PRO A 29 -4.72 -8.53 -17.86
CA PRO A 29 -4.39 -9.92 -18.21
C PRO A 29 -3.01 -10.35 -17.69
N THR A 30 -2.18 -9.41 -17.23
CA THR A 30 -0.88 -9.67 -16.61
C THR A 30 -0.93 -9.71 -15.08
N TYR A 31 -2.11 -9.68 -14.48
CA TYR A 31 -2.27 -9.76 -13.03
C TYR A 31 -1.75 -11.09 -12.47
N LEU A 32 -0.79 -10.97 -11.57
CA LEU A 32 -0.24 -12.00 -10.71
C LEU A 32 -0.59 -11.67 -9.25
N ALA A 33 -1.30 -12.59 -8.58
CA ALA A 33 -1.60 -12.49 -7.15
C ALA A 33 -0.30 -12.50 -6.33
N GLY A 34 -0.27 -11.74 -5.23
CA GLY A 34 0.91 -11.57 -4.39
C GLY A 34 1.96 -10.59 -4.92
N ILE A 35 1.78 -10.02 -6.13
CA ILE A 35 2.72 -9.05 -6.72
C ILE A 35 2.07 -7.69 -6.96
N TRP A 36 0.80 -7.65 -7.37
CA TRP A 36 0.12 -6.40 -7.75
C TRP A 36 -1.01 -5.98 -6.82
N ASP A 37 -1.20 -6.74 -5.74
CA ASP A 37 -2.24 -6.60 -4.72
C ASP A 37 -1.69 -6.12 -3.37
N ASP A 38 -0.49 -5.52 -3.35
CA ASP A 38 0.18 -5.03 -2.13
C ASP A 38 0.58 -6.18 -1.16
N ALA A 39 0.65 -7.42 -1.66
CA ALA A 39 1.02 -8.60 -0.88
C ALA A 39 2.42 -9.14 -1.23
N ASP A 40 3.32 -8.29 -1.74
CA ASP A 40 4.72 -8.64 -2.06
C ASP A 40 5.72 -8.29 -0.95
N TYR A 41 5.23 -7.74 0.17
CA TYR A 41 5.99 -7.39 1.38
C TYR A 41 7.07 -6.31 1.17
N ASP A 42 6.88 -5.40 0.20
CA ASP A 42 7.76 -4.24 0.03
C ASP A 42 7.71 -3.28 1.24
N ASP A 43 6.57 -3.20 1.92
CA ASP A 43 6.32 -2.50 3.18
C ASP A 43 7.27 -2.94 4.30
N VAL A 44 7.54 -4.24 4.41
CA VAL A 44 8.53 -4.80 5.34
C VAL A 44 9.92 -4.29 4.97
N VAL A 45 10.31 -4.33 3.70
CA VAL A 45 11.62 -3.83 3.25
C VAL A 45 11.78 -2.34 3.55
N ILE A 46 10.73 -1.54 3.32
CA ILE A 46 10.69 -0.11 3.64
C ILE A 46 10.81 0.10 5.15
N LEU A 47 10.10 -0.68 5.97
CA LEU A 47 10.16 -0.61 7.43
C LEU A 47 11.58 -0.91 7.94
N VAL A 48 12.22 -1.97 7.44
CA VAL A 48 13.59 -2.32 7.83
C VAL A 48 14.57 -1.22 7.42
N THR A 49 14.54 -0.80 6.17
CA THR A 49 15.53 0.17 5.65
C THR A 49 15.35 1.57 6.24
N SER A 50 14.11 2.00 6.52
CA SER A 50 13.84 3.26 7.22
C SER A 50 14.31 3.24 8.68
N SER A 51 14.21 2.10 9.36
CA SER A 51 14.73 1.94 10.74
C SER A 51 16.26 2.04 10.82
N VAL A 52 16.98 1.51 9.81
CA VAL A 52 18.45 1.59 9.72
C VAL A 52 18.94 3.04 9.54
N GLY A 53 18.14 3.92 8.93
CA GLY A 53 18.45 5.34 8.82
C GLY A 53 18.27 6.14 10.11
N SER A 54 17.59 5.59 11.12
CA SER A 54 17.19 6.31 12.34
C SER A 54 17.88 5.83 13.63
N THR A 55 18.64 4.73 13.61
CA THR A 55 19.29 4.19 14.81
C THR A 55 20.80 4.42 14.80
N ASP A 56 21.29 5.09 15.84
CA ASP A 56 22.67 4.92 16.33
C ASP A 56 22.98 3.42 16.49
N THR A 57 24.24 3.05 16.28
CA THR A 57 24.77 1.70 16.01
C THR A 57 24.24 0.62 16.98
N HIS A 58 23.06 0.07 16.72
CA HIS A 58 22.58 -1.16 17.34
C HIS A 58 22.82 -2.34 16.39
N LYS A 59 23.30 -3.47 16.94
CA LYS A 59 23.81 -4.60 16.15
C LYS A 59 22.74 -5.11 15.18
N PRO A 60 23.00 -5.18 13.86
CA PRO A 60 22.02 -5.56 12.85
C PRO A 60 21.41 -6.98 13.06
N CYS A 61 22.08 -7.84 13.84
CA CYS A 61 21.64 -9.21 14.11
C CYS A 61 20.34 -9.33 14.94
N ASP A 62 20.00 -8.36 15.80
CA ASP A 62 18.78 -8.46 16.62
C ASP A 62 17.51 -8.02 15.88
N LEU A 63 17.65 -7.02 14.99
CA LEU A 63 16.52 -6.54 14.19
C LEU A 63 16.05 -7.60 13.19
N ILE A 64 16.97 -8.28 12.48
CA ILE A 64 16.63 -9.34 11.51
C ILE A 64 15.86 -10.48 12.19
N ARG A 65 16.24 -10.85 13.41
CA ARG A 65 15.54 -11.90 14.19
C ARG A 65 14.16 -11.47 14.63
N LEU A 66 13.99 -10.21 15.03
CA LEU A 66 12.70 -9.63 15.37
C LEU A 66 11.78 -9.59 14.13
N ILE A 67 12.30 -9.20 12.97
CA ILE A 67 11.53 -9.11 11.71
C ILE A 67 11.10 -10.50 11.25
N ILE A 68 11.99 -11.49 11.25
CA ILE A 68 11.64 -12.88 10.93
C ILE A 68 10.61 -13.40 11.92
N GLY A 69 10.75 -13.08 13.22
CA GLY A 69 9.77 -13.41 14.24
C GLY A 69 8.39 -12.81 13.97
N VAL A 70 8.33 -11.53 13.60
CA VAL A 70 7.07 -10.85 13.25
C VAL A 70 6.47 -11.43 11.98
N LEU A 71 7.27 -11.66 10.93
CA LEU A 71 6.82 -12.27 9.67
C LEU A 71 6.27 -13.70 9.86
N LEU A 72 6.82 -14.47 10.81
CA LEU A 72 6.35 -15.83 11.11
C LEU A 72 5.13 -15.88 12.04
N ILE A 73 4.85 -14.80 12.77
CA ILE A 73 3.85 -14.77 13.86
C ILE A 73 2.61 -13.96 13.49
N VAL A 74 2.72 -12.98 12.57
CA VAL A 74 1.57 -12.18 12.14
C VAL A 74 0.59 -13.09 11.40
N PRO A 75 -0.60 -13.37 11.97
CA PRO A 75 -1.68 -13.92 11.19
C PRO A 75 -2.01 -12.85 10.15
N GLU A 76 -2.22 -13.27 8.90
CA GLU A 76 -2.98 -12.50 7.94
C GLU A 76 -4.29 -12.09 8.63
N GLU A 77 -4.40 -10.87 9.15
CA GLU A 77 -5.65 -10.16 9.40
C GLU A 77 -5.37 -8.80 10.10
N HIS A 78 -5.72 -7.74 9.37
CA HIS A 78 -6.16 -6.44 9.85
C HIS A 78 -5.17 -5.52 10.61
N GLY A 79 -4.54 -4.65 9.83
CA GLY A 79 -4.27 -3.27 10.25
C GLY A 79 -2.99 -3.07 11.05
N LEU A 80 -1.84 -3.29 10.41
CA LEU A 80 -0.62 -2.60 10.83
C LEU A 80 -0.85 -1.08 10.67
N PRO A 81 -0.31 -0.23 11.58
CA PRO A 81 -0.36 1.20 11.36
C PRO A 81 0.35 1.46 10.03
N HIS A 82 -0.40 1.89 9.01
CA HIS A 82 0.15 2.32 7.73
C HIS A 82 1.30 3.27 8.05
N ALA A 83 2.54 2.77 7.95
CA ALA A 83 3.72 3.59 7.95
C ALA A 83 3.45 4.60 6.84
N ALA A 84 3.33 5.87 7.23
CA ALA A 84 2.72 6.95 6.46
C ALA A 84 2.82 6.67 4.97
N SER A 85 1.70 6.31 4.33
CA SER A 85 1.64 5.90 2.93
C SER A 85 2.22 7.01 2.06
N LEU A 86 3.53 6.95 1.85
CA LEU A 86 4.26 7.82 0.94
C LEU A 86 3.99 7.26 -0.45
N PHE A 87 2.82 7.61 -0.99
CA PHE A 87 2.48 7.49 -2.41
C PHE A 87 2.91 6.16 -3.05
N LEU A 88 2.46 5.03 -2.50
CA LEU A 88 2.52 3.79 -3.27
C LEU A 88 1.46 3.87 -4.39
N PRO A 89 1.80 3.50 -5.63
CA PRO A 89 0.83 3.38 -6.71
C PRO A 89 -0.34 2.50 -6.28
N ALA A 90 -1.57 2.89 -6.65
CA ALA A 90 -2.74 2.07 -6.33
C ALA A 90 -2.55 0.65 -6.90
N PRO A 91 -2.88 -0.41 -6.12
CA PRO A 91 -2.77 -1.79 -6.57
C PRO A 91 -3.61 -2.02 -7.84
N ARG A 92 -3.13 -2.92 -8.71
CA ARG A 92 -3.84 -3.23 -9.95
C ARG A 92 -5.08 -4.06 -9.61
N ALA A 93 -6.18 -3.78 -10.30
CA ALA A 93 -7.42 -4.50 -10.05
C ALA A 93 -7.26 -6.00 -10.39
N PRO A 94 -7.66 -6.91 -9.49
CA PRO A 94 -7.66 -8.35 -9.78
C PRO A 94 -8.68 -8.70 -10.88
N PRO A 95 -8.50 -9.83 -11.57
CA PRO A 95 -9.48 -10.37 -12.50
C PRO A 95 -10.86 -10.53 -11.85
N ALA A 96 -11.89 -10.02 -12.54
CA ALA A 96 -13.27 -10.30 -12.20
C ALA A 96 -13.54 -11.78 -12.50
N VAL A 97 -13.79 -12.55 -11.45
CA VAL A 97 -14.16 -13.98 -11.52
C VAL A 97 -15.62 -14.13 -11.94
#